data_AF-A0A2E2RJJ4-F1
#
_entry.id   AF-A0A2E2RJJ4-F1
#
_cell.length_a   1.000
_cell.length_b   1.000
_cell.length_c   1.000
_cell.angle_alpha   90.00
_cell.angle_beta   90.00
_cell.angle_gamma   90.00
#
_symmetry.space_group_name_H-M   'P 1'
#
loop_
_entity.id
_entity.type
_entity.pdbx_description
1 polymer ?
#
loop_
_entity_poly.entity_id
_entity_poly.type
_entity_poly.pdbx_seq_one_letter_code
_entity_poly.pdbx_strand_id
1 'polypeptide(L)'
;MKIFAPETRHSTKQHQRLFAAYELASTLVQVTAGLLFLVGSWLFFYKSWENTAIWLFVIGSLLFVIGPSLKLVRELHYALIGDLADLAERARS
;
A
#
# COMPACT_ATOMS: atom_id res chain seq x y z
N MET A 1 -25.02 4.76 -20.15
CA MET A 1 -26.06 3.71 -19.96
C MET A 1 -25.32 2.39 -19.81
N LYS A 2 -25.48 1.53 -18.81
CA LYS A 2 -26.32 1.41 -17.61
C LYS A 2 -25.35 1.09 -16.46
N ILE A 3 -25.06 2.06 -15.61
CA ILE A 3 -25.40 2.02 -14.17
C ILE A 3 -26.49 0.97 -13.89
N PHE A 4 -26.25 0.06 -12.95
CA PHE A 4 -27.03 -1.15 -12.58
C PHE A 4 -26.56 -2.46 -13.22
N ALA A 5 -25.67 -3.14 -12.50
CA ALA A 5 -25.65 -4.60 -12.40
C ALA A 5 -25.42 -4.98 -10.92
N PRO A 6 -25.98 -6.10 -10.47
CA PRO A 6 -26.69 -6.20 -9.19
C PRO A 6 -25.78 -6.57 -8.03
N GLU A 7 -26.12 -6.02 -6.86
CA GLU A 7 -26.03 -6.65 -5.54
C GLU A 7 -25.47 -8.10 -5.52
N THR A 8 -24.14 -8.25 -5.57
CA THR A 8 -23.48 -9.39 -4.92
C THR A 8 -23.12 -8.98 -3.51
N ARG A 9 -24.18 -8.73 -2.71
CA ARG A 9 -24.15 -8.38 -1.29
C ARG A 9 -23.84 -9.62 -0.42
N HIS A 10 -22.83 -10.37 -0.84
CA HIS A 10 -22.21 -11.47 -0.10
C HIS A 10 -20.70 -11.24 0.11
N SER A 11 -20.25 -9.99 0.09
CA SER A 11 -18.99 -9.63 0.76
C SER A 11 -19.29 -9.50 2.25
N THR A 12 -19.18 -10.62 2.96
CA THR A 12 -19.27 -10.74 4.41
C THR A 12 -18.69 -9.49 5.08
N LYS A 13 -19.47 -8.71 5.84
CA LYS A 13 -19.05 -7.44 6.48
C LYS A 13 -17.71 -7.54 7.25
N GLN A 14 -17.30 -8.75 7.61
CA GLN A 14 -15.99 -9.05 8.20
C GLN A 14 -14.82 -8.82 7.23
N HIS A 15 -14.94 -9.15 5.94
CA HIS A 15 -13.90 -8.88 4.93
C HIS A 15 -13.65 -7.37 4.79
N GLN A 16 -14.70 -6.55 4.68
CA GLN A 16 -14.56 -5.10 4.55
C GLN A 16 -13.84 -4.44 5.76
N ARG A 17 -14.10 -4.93 6.98
CA ARG A 17 -13.42 -4.43 8.18
C ARG A 17 -11.94 -4.81 8.23
N LEU A 18 -11.60 -6.03 7.81
CA LEU A 18 -10.21 -6.48 7.74
C LEU A 18 -9.44 -5.65 6.69
N PHE A 19 -10.06 -5.40 5.53
CA PHE A 19 -9.49 -4.53 4.49
C PHE A 19 -9.22 -3.10 4.98
N ALA A 20 -10.17 -2.49 5.67
CA ALA A 20 -10.00 -1.15 6.24
C ALA A 20 -8.86 -1.11 7.28
N ALA A 21 -8.72 -2.17 8.10
CA ALA A 21 -7.64 -2.28 9.07
C ALA A 21 -6.26 -2.38 8.39
N TYR A 22 -6.13 -3.17 7.32
CA TYR A 22 -4.88 -3.26 6.54
C TYR A 22 -4.51 -1.94 5.87
N GLU A 23 -5.50 -1.23 5.32
CA GLU A 23 -5.26 0.07 4.71
C GLU A 23 -4.81 1.10 5.75
N LEU A 24 -5.47 1.16 6.91
CA LEU A 24 -5.07 2.01 8.02
C LEU A 24 -3.66 1.66 8.53
N ALA A 25 -3.34 0.37 8.68
CA ALA A 25 -2.01 -0.09 9.07
C ALA A 25 -0.94 0.33 8.05
N SER A 26 -1.22 0.20 6.75
CA SER A 26 -0.30 0.62 5.69
C SER A 26 -0.06 2.15 5.72
N THR A 27 -1.09 2.93 6.00
CA THR A 27 -0.99 4.38 6.16
C THR A 27 -0.16 4.74 7.39
N LEU A 28 -0.39 4.06 8.52
CA LEU A 28 0.41 4.26 9.74
C LEU A 28 1.89 3.95 9.52
N VAL A 29 2.21 2.88 8.79
CA VAL A 29 3.59 2.52 8.43
C VAL A 29 4.24 3.63 7.59
N GLN A 30 3.53 4.17 6.59
CA GLN A 30 4.05 5.25 5.75
C GLN A 30 4.22 6.56 6.52
N VAL A 31 3.29 6.92 7.40
CA VAL A 31 3.42 8.10 8.27
C VAL A 31 4.62 7.94 9.20
N THR A 32 4.79 6.74 9.78
CA THR A 32 5.95 6.42 10.63
C THR A 32 7.26 6.57 9.84
N ALA A 33 7.32 6.07 8.61
CA ALA A 33 8.46 6.25 7.73
C ALA A 33 8.78 7.74 7.48
N GLY A 34 7.75 8.54 7.17
CA GLY A 34 7.88 9.99 6.99
C GLY A 34 8.40 10.71 8.23
N LEU A 35 7.94 10.32 9.43
CA LEU A 35 8.43 10.88 10.69
C LEU A 35 9.90 10.51 10.95
N LEU A 36 10.31 9.28 10.65
CA LEU A 36 11.72 8.87 10.76
C LEU A 36 12.61 9.70 9.84
N PHE A 37 12.18 9.95 8.60
CA PHE A 37 12.92 10.82 7.68
C PHE A 37 12.98 12.26 8.16
N LEU A 38 11.87 12.81 8.66
CA LEU A 38 11.83 14.18 9.17
C LEU A 38 12.78 14.36 10.36
N VAL A 39 12.71 13.44 11.34
CA VAL A 39 13.59 13.46 12.51
C VAL A 39 15.04 13.25 12.09
N GLY A 40 15.33 12.26 11.23
CA GLY A 40 16.68 12.04 10.70
C GLY A 40 17.23 13.28 9.99
N SER A 41 16.38 14.00 9.23
CA SER A 41 16.79 15.21 8.51
C SER A 41 17.22 16.30 9.49
N TRP A 42 16.49 16.43 10.60
CA TRP A 42 16.87 17.33 11.69
C TRP A 42 18.19 16.90 12.36
N LEU A 43 18.42 15.61 12.55
CA LEU A 43 19.65 15.11 13.19
C LEU A 43 20.90 15.38 12.34
N PHE A 44 20.78 15.42 11.00
CA PHE A 44 21.92 15.76 10.11
C PHE A 44 22.50 17.16 10.32
N PHE A 45 21.80 18.07 11.00
CA PHE A 45 22.37 19.38 11.38
C PHE A 45 23.48 19.27 12.44
N TYR A 46 23.61 18.11 13.11
CA TYR A 46 24.59 17.89 14.17
C TYR A 46 25.50 16.72 13.79
N LYS A 47 26.78 16.99 13.55
CA LYS A 47 27.77 15.98 13.13
C LYS A 47 27.86 14.78 14.09
N SER A 48 27.66 15.00 15.40
CA SER A 48 27.66 13.93 16.41
C SER A 48 26.49 12.95 16.28
N TRP A 49 25.39 13.35 15.64
CA TRP A 49 24.18 12.54 15.48
C TRP A 49 24.01 11.95 14.09
N GLU A 50 24.99 12.14 13.21
CA GLU A 50 24.94 11.70 11.81
C GLU A 50 24.71 10.19 11.68
N ASN A 51 25.40 9.37 12.50
CA ASN A 51 25.20 7.92 12.47
C ASN A 51 23.75 7.54 12.83
N THR A 52 23.16 8.21 13.83
CA THR A 52 21.75 8.00 14.19
C THR A 52 20.81 8.44 13.06
N ALA A 53 21.09 9.58 12.42
CA ALA A 53 20.32 10.07 11.27
C ALA A 53 20.32 9.06 10.11
N ILE A 54 21.48 8.47 9.80
CA ILE A 54 21.62 7.43 8.77
C ILE A 54 20.71 6.25 9.07
N TRP A 55 20.72 5.72 10.30
CA TRP A 55 19.87 4.58 10.66
C TRP A 55 18.38 4.90 10.62
N LEU A 56 17.97 6.11 11.02
CA LEU A 56 16.58 6.56 10.88
C LEU A 56 16.14 6.56 9.41
N PHE A 57 17.03 6.98 8.50
CA PHE A 57 16.77 6.95 7.05
C PHE A 57 16.74 5.53 6.49
N VAL A 58 17.62 4.62 6.94
CA VAL A 58 17.61 3.21 6.50
C VAL A 58 16.29 2.54 6.91
N ILE A 59 15.90 2.69 8.18
CA ILE A 59 14.66 2.11 8.69
C ILE A 59 13.44 2.78 8.04
N GLY A 60 13.44 4.11 7.95
CA GLY A 60 12.41 4.87 7.25
C GLY A 60 12.22 4.42 5.81
N SER A 61 13.32 4.19 5.08
CA SER A 61 13.29 3.70 3.69
C SER A 61 12.69 2.32 3.58
N LEU A 62 13.05 1.40 4.49
CA LEU A 62 12.47 0.06 4.49
C LEU A 62 10.95 0.11 4.70
N LEU A 63 10.47 0.89 5.67
CA LEU A 63 9.04 1.06 5.94
C LEU A 63 8.31 1.77 4.78
N PHE A 64 8.95 2.77 4.17
CA PHE A 64 8.41 3.54 3.05
C PHE A 64 8.18 2.66 1.82
N VAL A 65 9.03 1.66 1.58
CA VAL A 65 8.85 0.71 0.48
C VAL A 65 7.73 -0.30 0.79
N ILE A 66 7.73 -0.90 1.99
CA ILE A 66 6.81 -2.01 2.32
C ILE A 66 5.34 -1.60 2.25
N GLY A 67 4.98 -0.43 2.79
CA GLY A 67 3.58 0.04 2.86
C GLY A 67 2.86 0.11 1.50
N PRO A 68 3.36 0.86 0.51
CA PRO A 68 2.78 0.95 -0.82
C PRO A 68 2.98 -0.31 -1.68
N SER A 69 4.07 -1.07 -1.49
CA SER A 69 4.31 -2.31 -2.26
C SER A 69 3.18 -3.33 -2.10
N LEU A 70 2.59 -3.44 -0.91
CA LEU A 70 1.45 -4.34 -0.68
C LEU A 70 0.19 -3.92 -1.43
N LYS A 71 -0.09 -2.61 -1.54
CA LYS A 71 -1.20 -2.10 -2.36
C LYS A 71 -0.92 -2.32 -3.85
N LEU A 72 0.32 -2.05 -4.28
CA LEU A 72 0.74 -2.19 -5.67
C LEU A 72 0.66 -3.65 -6.16
N VAL A 73 1.14 -4.61 -5.38
CA VAL A 73 1.07 -6.04 -5.73
C VAL A 73 -0.39 -6.48 -5.89
N ARG A 74 -1.28 -6.01 -5.02
CA ARG A 74 -2.71 -6.30 -5.10
C ARG A 74 -3.35 -5.70 -6.36
N GLU A 75 -3.07 -4.43 -6.65
CA GLU A 75 -3.59 -3.77 -7.85
C GLU A 75 -3.09 -4.43 -9.14
N LEU A 76 -1.80 -4.80 -9.19
CA LEU A 76 -1.23 -5.55 -10.30
C LEU A 76 -1.91 -6.92 -10.49
N HIS A 77 -2.14 -7.65 -9.39
CA HIS A 77 -2.81 -8.95 -9.46
C HIS A 77 -4.25 -8.84 -9.98
N TYR A 78 -5.01 -7.84 -9.53
CA TYR A 78 -6.36 -7.59 -10.05
C TYR A 78 -6.35 -7.15 -11.52
N ALA A 79 -5.40 -6.31 -11.92
CA ALA A 79 -5.23 -5.90 -13.32
C ALA A 79 -4.95 -7.11 -14.22
N LEU A 80 -4.06 -8.01 -13.80
CA LEU A 80 -3.71 -9.24 -14.53
C LEU A 80 -4.91 -10.19 -14.69
N ILE A 81 -5.69 -10.41 -13.64
CA ILE A 81 -6.86 -11.31 -13.71
C ILE A 81 -7.98 -10.70 -14.56
N GLY A 82 -8.23 -9.40 -14.44
CA GLY A 82 -9.24 -8.70 -15.23
C GLY A 82 -8.94 -8.78 -16.72
N ASP A 83 -7.68 -8.52 -17.10
CA ASP A 83 -7.23 -8.62 -18.49
C ASP A 83 -7.33 -10.05 -19.05
N LEU A 84 -6.97 -11.06 -18.24
CA LEU A 84 -7.12 -12.46 -18.62
C LEU A 84 -8.59 -12.89 -18.84
N ALA A 85 -9.51 -12.38 -18.01
CA ALA A 85 -10.94 -12.67 -18.16
C ALA A 85 -11.49 -12.07 -19.47
N ASP A 86 -11.13 -10.82 -19.77
CA ASP A 86 -11.53 -10.13 -21.01
C ASP A 86 -10.99 -10.83 -22.27
N LEU A 87 -9.74 -11.30 -22.24
CA LEU A 87 -9.15 -12.09 -23.34
C LEU A 87 -9.85 -13.44 -23.52
N ALA A 88 -10.21 -14.12 -22.43
CA ALA A 88 -10.89 -15.41 -22.46
C ALA A 88 -12.35 -15.33 -22.91
N GLU A 89 -13.01 -14.17 -22.74
CA GLU A 89 -14.35 -13.91 -23.26
C GLU A 89 -14.32 -13.66 -24.77
N ARG A 90 -13.36 -12.86 -25.26
CA ARG A 90 -13.14 -12.62 -26.70
C ARG A 90 -12.74 -13.86 -27.49
N ALA A 91 -12.03 -14.80 -26.86
CA ALA A 91 -11.66 -16.07 -27.51
C ALA A 91 -12.85 -17.03 -27.65
N ARG A 92 -13.97 -16.79 -26.96
CA ARG A 92 -15.20 -17.60 -27.02
C ARG A 92 -16.29 -17.00 -27.92
N SER A 93 -16.15 -15.75 -28.35
CA SER A 93 -17.03 -15.08 -29.32
C SER A 93 -16.51 -15.26 -30.75
#